data_AF-A0A6P0T201-F1
#
_entry.id   AF-A0A6P0T201-F1
#
_cell.length_a   1.000
_cell.length_b   1.000
_cell.length_c   1.000
_cell.angle_alpha   90.00
_cell.angle_beta   90.00
_cell.angle_gamma   90.00
#
_symmetry.space_group_name_H-M   'P 1'
#
loop_
_entity.id
_entity.type
_entity.pdbx_description
1 polymer ?
#
loop_
_entity_poly.entity_id
_entity_poly.type
_entity_poly.pdbx_seq_one_letter_code
_entity_poly.pdbx_strand_id
1 'polypeptide(L)'
;MVQQLQPTTDDSFYPESDGKPLADNTLQFELITTIKSGLDLRFKDDPNVLVAGDLLWYPVEGQPKINQAPDVMVVIGRPKGHRRS
;
A
#
# COMPACT_ATOMS: atom_id res chain seq x y z
N MET A 1 -37.70 -11.58 -27.80
CA MET A 1 -36.91 -10.34 -27.59
C MET A 1 -36.21 -10.49 -26.24
N VAL A 2 -34.89 -10.60 -26.23
CA VAL A 2 -34.12 -10.76 -24.99
C VAL A 2 -33.79 -9.36 -24.49
N GLN A 3 -34.33 -8.99 -23.33
CA GLN A 3 -34.06 -7.70 -22.71
C GLN A 3 -32.66 -7.77 -22.10
N GLN A 4 -31.69 -7.08 -22.69
CA GLN A 4 -30.38 -6.91 -22.09
C GLN A 4 -30.52 -6.04 -20.85
N LEU A 5 -30.24 -6.63 -19.69
CA LEU A 5 -30.10 -5.90 -18.43
C LEU A 5 -28.87 -4.99 -18.57
N GLN A 6 -29.09 -3.68 -18.66
CA GLN A 6 -28.02 -2.71 -18.55
C GLN A 6 -27.56 -2.70 -17.09
N PRO A 7 -26.26 -2.91 -16.79
CA PRO A 7 -25.78 -2.83 -15.43
C PRO A 7 -25.90 -1.37 -14.98
N THR A 8 -26.84 -1.09 -14.08
CA THR A 8 -26.84 0.15 -13.31
C THR A 8 -25.80 -0.03 -12.21
N THR A 9 -24.52 0.14 -12.52
CA THR A 9 -23.49 0.30 -11.50
C THR A 9 -23.72 1.65 -10.85
N ASP A 10 -24.60 1.66 -9.85
CA ASP A 10 -24.69 2.75 -8.89
C ASP A 10 -23.43 2.66 -8.01
N ASP A 11 -22.34 3.22 -8.55
CA ASP A 11 -20.99 3.27 -7.98
C ASP A 11 -20.98 3.83 -6.54
N SER A 12 -22.06 4.51 -6.15
CA SER A 12 -22.26 5.05 -4.82
C SER A 12 -22.49 4.00 -3.73
N PHE A 13 -22.93 2.78 -4.05
CA PHE A 13 -23.21 1.74 -3.04
C PHE A 13 -22.01 0.85 -2.73
N TYR A 14 -21.13 0.64 -3.71
CA TYR A 14 -19.90 -0.16 -3.60
C TYR A 14 -18.79 0.53 -4.39
N PRO A 15 -18.19 1.59 -3.85
CA PRO A 15 -17.16 2.32 -4.58
C PRO A 15 -15.95 1.41 -4.83
N GLU A 16 -15.40 1.48 -6.03
CA GLU A 16 -14.19 0.74 -6.41
C GLU A 16 -12.93 1.22 -5.65
N SER A 17 -13.01 2.37 -4.96
CA SER A 17 -11.90 3.02 -4.28
C SER A 17 -12.31 3.46 -2.86
N ASP A 18 -11.45 3.19 -1.87
CA ASP A 18 -11.57 3.77 -0.53
C ASP A 18 -10.78 5.09 -0.39
N GLY A 19 -10.31 5.63 -1.51
CA GLY A 19 -9.42 6.79 -1.60
C GLY A 19 -7.97 6.50 -1.21
N LYS A 20 -7.57 5.22 -1.04
CA LYS A 20 -6.19 4.83 -0.74
C LYS A 20 -5.60 3.98 -1.88
N PRO A 21 -4.32 4.18 -2.23
CA PRO A 21 -3.79 3.67 -3.49
C PRO A 21 -3.74 2.14 -3.60
N LEU A 22 -3.63 1.44 -2.47
CA LEU A 22 -3.57 -0.03 -2.47
C LEU A 22 -4.91 -0.70 -2.82
N ALA A 23 -6.05 -0.05 -2.52
CA ALA A 23 -7.38 -0.63 -2.68
C ALA A 23 -8.10 -0.16 -3.96
N ASP A 24 -7.49 0.72 -4.76
CA ASP A 24 -8.15 1.38 -5.88
C ASP A 24 -8.32 0.51 -7.13
N ASN A 25 -7.27 -0.21 -7.58
CA ASN A 25 -7.37 -1.13 -8.72
C ASN A 25 -6.20 -2.13 -8.81
N THR A 26 -6.38 -3.17 -9.62
CA THR A 26 -5.40 -4.26 -9.80
C THR A 26 -4.09 -3.79 -10.44
N LEU A 27 -4.12 -2.80 -11.35
CA LEU A 27 -2.90 -2.27 -11.97
C LEU A 27 -2.04 -1.52 -10.94
N GLN A 28 -2.65 -0.74 -10.05
CA GLN A 28 -1.94 -0.09 -8.94
C GLN A 28 -1.32 -1.14 -8.01
N PHE A 29 -2.06 -2.19 -7.67
CA PHE A 29 -1.54 -3.29 -6.86
C PHE A 29 -0.33 -3.97 -7.53
N GLU A 30 -0.40 -4.24 -8.84
CA GLU A 30 0.73 -4.80 -9.60
C GLU A 30 1.96 -3.90 -9.56
N LEU A 31 1.78 -2.59 -9.72
CA LEU A 31 2.88 -1.62 -9.65
C LEU A 31 3.50 -1.53 -8.24
N ILE A 32 2.67 -1.41 -7.21
CA ILE A 32 3.10 -1.33 -5.80
C ILE A 32 3.88 -2.59 -5.43
N THR A 33 3.34 -3.78 -5.74
CA THR A 33 4.00 -5.05 -5.44
C THR A 33 5.30 -5.25 -6.22
N THR A 34 5.34 -4.80 -7.49
CA THR A 34 6.56 -4.81 -8.31
C THR A 34 7.65 -3.93 -7.70
N ILE A 35 7.32 -2.69 -7.33
CA ILE A 35 8.25 -1.74 -6.72
C ILE A 35 8.76 -2.26 -5.37
N LYS A 36 7.84 -2.68 -4.50
CA LYS A 36 8.18 -3.23 -3.18
C LYS A 36 9.11 -4.44 -3.30
N SER A 37 8.77 -5.39 -4.16
CA SER A 37 9.56 -6.62 -4.35
C SER A 37 10.93 -6.31 -4.98
N GLY A 38 11.00 -5.36 -5.91
CA GLY A 38 12.26 -4.91 -6.50
C GLY A 38 13.18 -4.26 -5.47
N LEU A 39 12.63 -3.44 -4.56
CA LEU A 39 13.39 -2.83 -3.46
C LEU A 39 13.83 -3.87 -2.44
N ASP A 40 12.98 -4.83 -2.09
CA ASP A 40 13.37 -5.95 -1.22
C ASP A 40 14.54 -6.74 -1.81
N LEU A 41 14.50 -7.04 -3.11
CA LEU A 41 15.58 -7.72 -3.81
C LEU A 41 16.86 -6.86 -3.82
N ARG A 42 16.73 -5.55 -4.05
CA ARG A 42 17.85 -4.60 -4.07
C ARG A 42 18.60 -4.53 -2.73
N PHE A 43 17.88 -4.67 -1.62
CA PHE A 43 18.40 -4.61 -0.25
C PHE A 43 18.41 -5.96 0.45
N LYS A 44 18.36 -7.07 -0.29
CA LYS A 44 18.25 -8.42 0.29
C LYS A 44 19.40 -8.74 1.25
N ASP A 45 20.61 -8.27 0.92
CA ASP A 45 21.85 -8.58 1.65
C ASP A 45 22.16 -7.56 2.77
N ASP A 46 21.37 -6.49 2.90
CA ASP A 46 21.49 -5.53 4.00
C ASP A 46 20.43 -5.82 5.07
N PRO A 47 20.79 -6.45 6.20
CA PRO A 47 19.84 -6.77 7.26
C PRO A 47 19.30 -5.53 7.97
N ASN A 48 19.94 -4.36 7.81
CA ASN A 48 19.58 -3.09 8.44
C ASN A 48 18.74 -2.17 7.53
N VAL A 49 18.21 -2.69 6.41
CA VAL A 49 17.24 -1.98 5.59
C VAL A 49 15.91 -2.75 5.58
N LEU A 50 14.88 -2.12 6.13
CA LEU A 50 13.49 -2.58 6.03
C LEU A 50 12.83 -1.96 4.80
N VAL A 51 12.26 -2.78 3.94
CA VAL A 51 11.26 -2.35 2.96
C VAL A 51 9.89 -2.77 3.48
N ALA A 52 8.94 -1.84 3.51
CA ALA A 52 7.57 -2.08 3.94
C ALA A 52 6.59 -1.38 2.99
N GLY A 53 5.35 -1.81 2.98
CA GLY A 53 4.25 -1.14 2.29
C GLY A 53 3.02 -1.15 3.18
N ASP A 54 2.15 -0.15 3.00
CA ASP A 54 0.93 0.06 3.78
C ASP A 54 1.16 -0.02 5.30
N LEU A 55 2.28 0.55 5.74
CA LEU A 55 2.70 0.55 7.14
C LEU A 55 2.61 1.95 7.72
N LEU A 56 1.83 2.12 8.79
CA LEU A 56 1.65 3.40 9.45
C LEU A 56 2.96 3.88 10.10
N TRP A 57 3.40 5.07 9.68
CA TRP A 57 4.61 5.75 10.13
C TRP A 57 4.27 7.07 10.80
N TYR A 58 4.88 7.30 11.97
CA TYR A 58 4.82 8.54 12.74
C TYR A 58 6.21 9.20 12.75
N PRO A 59 6.48 10.18 11.87
CA PRO A 59 7.80 10.80 11.76
C PRO A 59 8.16 11.71 12.93
N VAL A 60 7.19 12.19 13.71
CA VAL A 60 7.40 13.16 14.78
C VAL A 60 6.91 12.60 16.11
N GLU A 61 7.83 12.38 17.04
CA GLU A 61 7.51 11.90 18.39
C GLU A 61 6.56 12.86 19.12
N GLY A 62 5.56 12.31 19.80
CA GLY A 62 4.55 13.09 20.52
C GLY A 62 3.48 13.76 19.64
N GLN A 63 3.55 13.63 18.31
CA GLN A 63 2.59 14.23 17.38
C GLN A 63 1.87 13.16 16.55
N PRO A 64 0.94 12.38 17.14
CA PRO A 64 0.32 11.23 16.48
C PRO A 64 -0.55 11.61 15.26
N LYS A 65 -0.95 12.89 15.13
CA LYS A 65 -1.68 13.38 13.95
C LYS A 65 -0.77 13.59 12.73
N ILE A 66 0.55 13.67 12.93
CA ILE A 66 1.51 13.64 11.83
C ILE A 66 1.86 12.17 11.61
N ASN A 67 1.11 11.53 10.72
CA ASN A 67 1.32 10.16 10.33
C ASN A 67 1.06 9.97 8.84
N GLN A 68 1.58 8.88 8.28
CA GLN A 68 1.35 8.46 6.91
C GLN A 68 1.47 6.94 6.83
N ALA A 69 0.65 6.29 5.99
CA ALA A 69 0.90 4.93 5.51
C ALA A 69 1.30 5.02 4.02
N PRO A 70 2.61 4.94 3.68
CA PRO A 70 3.04 4.93 2.29
C PRO A 70 2.77 3.57 1.63
N ASP A 71 2.46 3.56 0.34
CA ASP A 71 2.29 2.31 -0.43
C ASP A 71 3.56 1.45 -0.41
N VAL A 72 4.72 2.11 -0.49
CA VAL A 72 6.04 1.51 -0.32
C VAL A 72 6.98 2.48 0.37
N MET A 73 7.78 2.00 1.32
CA MET A 73 8.83 2.76 1.98
C MET A 73 10.09 1.94 2.20
N VAL A 74 11.25 2.61 2.13
CA VAL A 74 12.57 2.06 2.47
C VAL A 74 13.07 2.75 3.73
N VAL A 75 13.37 1.98 4.77
CA VAL A 75 13.79 2.48 6.08
C VAL A 75 15.20 2.01 6.38
N ILE A 76 16.16 2.93 6.29
CA ILE A 76 17.59 2.68 6.52
C ILE A 76 17.88 2.64 8.02
N GLY A 77 18.80 1.76 8.44
CA GLY A 77 19.20 1.61 9.84
C GLY A 77 18.14 0.89 10.69
N ARG A 78 17.18 0.20 10.06
CA ARG A 78 16.13 -0.54 10.74
C ARG A 78 16.14 -2.00 10.28
N PRO A 79 16.18 -2.96 11.22
CA PRO A 79 16.24 -4.36 10.86
C PRO A 79 14.97 -4.81 10.13
N LYS A 80 15.16 -5.78 9.23
CA LYS A 80 14.07 -6.52 8.58
C LYS A 80 13.21 -7.23 9.64
N GLY A 81 11.94 -7.46 9.30
CA GLY A 81 10.99 -8.20 10.13
C GLY A 81 9.62 -7.53 10.21
N HIS A 82 8.63 -8.31 10.65
CA HIS A 82 7.25 -7.83 10.77
C HIS A 82 7.13 -6.72 11.84
N ARG A 83 6.29 -5.72 11.54
CA ARG A 83 5.87 -4.69 12.50
C ARG A 83 4.47 -5.03 12.99
N ARG A 84 4.13 -4.62 14.22
CA ARG A 84 2.89 -5.02 14.91
C ARG A 84 1.65 -4.54 14.14
N SER A 85 0.54 -5.26 14.31
CA SER A 85 -0.80 -4.91 13.80
C SER A 85 -1.39 -3.73 14.55
#